data_AF-A0A379Q8X6-F1
#
_entry.id   AF-A0A379Q8X6-F1
#
_cell.length_a   1.000
_cell.length_b   1.000
_cell.length_c   1.000
_cell.angle_alpha   90.00
_cell.angle_beta   90.00
_cell.angle_gamma   90.00
#
_symmetry.space_group_name_H-M   'P 1'
#
loop_
_entity.id
_entity.type
_entity.pdbx_description
1 polymer ?
#
loop_
_entity_poly.entity_id
_entity_poly.type
_entity_poly.pdbx_seq_one_letter_code
_entity_poly.pdbx_strand_id
1 'polypeptide(L)'
;MAKDGKHVIHAGGVFPNPLLNREGGAAAALPPGTVGTFVSGKFTAATAVTTGAIMYVADFDYLRCKTVDDSFAANDLVVAIQPLPGMFLNVRAAAGTYRKGQALTVGASGQVKAATTTGDTPDAVFAYCEEDSALTAAAGDLVRVVFK
;
A
#
# COMPACT_ATOMS: atom_id res chain seq x y z
N MET A 1 -9.50 14.17 2.06
CA MET A 1 -8.26 14.90 1.73
C MET A 1 -7.15 14.15 2.42
N ALA A 2 -6.27 13.53 1.64
CA ALA A 2 -5.16 12.78 2.18
C ALA A 2 -4.33 13.67 3.12
N LYS A 3 -4.08 13.15 4.32
CA LYS A 3 -3.34 13.84 5.36
C LYS A 3 -1.93 14.17 4.88
N ASP A 4 -1.41 15.33 5.28
CA ASP A 4 -0.05 15.82 5.02
C ASP A 4 0.32 16.04 3.53
N GLY A 5 -0.65 16.38 2.68
CA GLY A 5 -0.39 16.81 1.29
C GLY A 5 0.07 15.68 0.35
N LYS A 6 -0.17 14.41 0.73
CA LYS A 6 0.16 13.25 -0.11
C LYS A 6 -0.89 13.07 -1.20
N HIS A 7 -0.56 13.34 -2.46
CA HIS A 7 -1.50 13.30 -3.59
C HIS A 7 -1.22 12.22 -4.64
N VAL A 8 -0.19 11.40 -4.41
CA VAL A 8 0.26 10.34 -5.33
C VAL A 8 0.51 9.04 -4.58
N ILE A 9 0.37 7.89 -5.25
CA ILE A 9 0.77 6.59 -4.67
C ILE A 9 2.25 6.32 -4.93
N HIS A 10 2.73 6.46 -6.16
CA HIS A 10 4.18 6.40 -6.43
C HIS A 10 4.85 7.72 -6.05
N ALA A 11 5.61 7.70 -4.94
CA ALA A 11 6.21 8.88 -4.33
C ALA A 11 7.70 9.05 -4.68
N GLY A 12 8.24 8.28 -5.63
CA GLY A 12 9.61 8.39 -6.12
C GLY A 12 10.49 7.18 -5.78
N GLY A 13 11.79 7.43 -5.63
CA GLY A 13 12.81 6.39 -5.51
C GLY A 13 13.16 5.80 -6.88
N VAL A 14 13.23 4.47 -6.98
CA VAL A 14 13.39 3.79 -8.27
C VAL A 14 12.13 3.99 -9.12
N PHE A 15 12.33 4.44 -10.36
CA PHE A 15 11.27 4.61 -11.36
C PHE A 15 11.58 3.74 -12.58
N PRO A 16 11.17 2.46 -12.57
CA PRO A 16 11.31 1.62 -13.75
C PRO A 16 10.37 2.14 -14.84
N ASN A 17 10.83 2.11 -16.10
CA ASN A 17 10.01 2.51 -17.23
C ASN A 17 9.92 1.34 -18.24
N PRO A 18 8.75 0.70 -18.39
CA PRO A 18 7.49 0.98 -17.70
C PRO A 18 7.48 0.48 -16.24
N LEU A 19 6.58 1.05 -15.42
CA LEU A 19 6.25 0.51 -14.10
C LEU A 19 5.65 -0.89 -14.22
N LEU A 20 6.03 -1.79 -13.30
CA LEU A 20 5.45 -3.13 -13.23
C LEU A 20 4.04 -3.05 -12.66
N ASN A 21 3.07 -2.96 -13.55
CA ASN A 21 1.66 -2.86 -13.20
C ASN A 21 0.93 -4.17 -13.50
N ARG A 22 -0.09 -4.45 -12.69
CA ARG A 22 -1.07 -5.49 -12.95
C ARG A 22 -2.47 -4.92 -12.80
N GLU A 23 -3.34 -5.28 -13.72
CA GLU A 23 -4.71 -4.80 -13.76
C GLU A 23 -5.73 -5.87 -13.35
N GLY A 24 -6.86 -5.43 -12.83
CA GLY A 24 -8.05 -6.26 -12.62
C GLY A 24 -9.12 -5.53 -11.82
N GLY A 25 -10.33 -6.10 -11.82
CA GLY A 25 -11.47 -5.49 -11.12
C GLY A 25 -11.28 -5.51 -9.60
N ALA A 26 -11.67 -4.44 -8.90
CA ALA A 26 -11.70 -4.43 -7.44
C ALA A 26 -12.68 -5.50 -6.91
N ALA A 27 -12.26 -6.34 -5.98
CA ALA A 27 -13.13 -7.34 -5.37
C ALA A 27 -14.21 -6.72 -4.47
N ALA A 28 -13.88 -5.59 -3.84
CA ALA A 28 -14.76 -4.77 -3.02
C ALA A 28 -14.33 -3.29 -3.15
N ALA A 29 -15.12 -2.38 -2.60
CA ALA A 29 -14.74 -0.97 -2.57
C ALA A 29 -13.46 -0.77 -1.74
N LEU A 30 -12.49 -0.02 -2.28
CA LEU A 30 -11.21 0.21 -1.63
C LEU A 30 -10.62 1.56 -2.05
N PRO A 31 -9.88 2.25 -1.16
CA PRO A 31 -9.16 3.46 -1.54
C PRO A 31 -7.83 3.14 -2.26
N PRO A 32 -7.31 4.04 -3.10
CA PRO A 32 -5.94 3.97 -3.61
C PRO A 32 -4.91 3.85 -2.47
N GLY A 33 -3.78 3.19 -2.72
CA GLY A 33 -2.74 2.92 -1.72
C GLY A 33 -3.01 1.67 -0.86
N THR A 34 -4.12 0.96 -1.11
CA THR A 34 -4.43 -0.32 -0.45
C THR A 34 -3.45 -1.40 -0.93
N VAL A 35 -2.89 -2.17 0.00
CA VAL A 35 -2.06 -3.33 -0.31
C VAL A 35 -2.96 -4.55 -0.56
N GLY A 36 -2.71 -5.28 -1.64
CA GLY A 36 -3.57 -6.39 -2.03
C GLY A 36 -2.87 -7.44 -2.88
N THR A 37 -3.65 -8.44 -3.25
CA THR A 37 -3.25 -9.54 -4.13
C THR A 37 -4.32 -9.76 -5.19
N PHE A 38 -3.98 -10.46 -6.27
CA PHE A 38 -4.97 -10.84 -7.27
C PHE A 38 -5.49 -12.25 -7.01
N VAL A 39 -6.78 -12.36 -6.71
CA VAL A 39 -7.49 -13.62 -6.48
C VAL A 39 -8.55 -13.76 -7.56
N SER A 40 -8.49 -14.84 -8.35
CA SER A 40 -9.42 -15.09 -9.46
C SER A 40 -9.58 -13.89 -10.41
N GLY A 41 -8.48 -13.18 -10.69
CA GLY A 41 -8.46 -12.02 -11.58
C GLY A 41 -8.95 -10.70 -10.96
N LYS A 42 -9.33 -10.68 -9.68
CA LYS A 42 -9.76 -9.47 -8.96
C LYS A 42 -8.74 -9.00 -7.94
N PHE A 43 -8.55 -7.69 -7.84
CA PHE A 43 -7.73 -7.08 -6.81
C PHE A 43 -8.45 -7.17 -5.47
N THR A 44 -7.87 -7.92 -4.54
CA THR A 44 -8.42 -8.18 -3.21
C THR A 44 -7.48 -7.62 -2.17
N ALA A 45 -7.99 -6.78 -1.26
CA ALA A 45 -7.21 -6.23 -0.17
C ALA A 45 -6.62 -7.36 0.68
N ALA A 46 -5.32 -7.28 0.96
CA ALA A 46 -4.62 -8.30 1.74
C ALA A 46 -4.97 -8.16 3.23
N THR A 47 -4.94 -9.28 3.95
CA THR A 47 -5.14 -9.31 5.41
C THR A 47 -3.86 -9.64 6.17
N ALA A 48 -2.86 -10.16 5.47
CA ALA A 48 -1.54 -10.51 5.96
C ALA A 48 -0.56 -10.63 4.78
N VAL A 49 0.73 -10.59 5.07
CA VAL A 49 1.77 -10.95 4.10
C VAL A 49 1.91 -12.46 4.07
N THR A 50 1.77 -13.08 2.90
CA THR A 50 1.91 -14.53 2.71
C THR A 50 2.99 -14.83 1.68
N THR A 51 3.84 -15.80 1.96
CA THR A 51 4.99 -16.18 1.09
C THR A 51 4.60 -16.70 -0.29
N GLY A 52 3.35 -17.14 -0.49
CA GLY A 52 2.85 -17.65 -1.77
C GLY A 52 2.19 -16.62 -2.68
N ALA A 53 2.07 -15.35 -2.27
CA ALA A 53 1.35 -14.33 -3.04
C ALA A 53 2.21 -13.10 -3.29
N ILE A 54 2.19 -12.62 -4.54
CA ILE A 54 2.78 -11.32 -4.89
C ILE A 54 1.85 -10.24 -4.35
N MET A 55 2.41 -9.36 -3.52
CA MET A 55 1.73 -8.19 -2.99
C MET A 55 1.83 -7.04 -4.00
N TYR A 56 0.73 -6.33 -4.18
CA TYR A 56 0.61 -5.16 -5.03
C TYR A 56 0.04 -4.00 -4.23
N VAL A 57 0.28 -2.77 -4.67
CA VAL A 57 -0.33 -1.56 -4.11
C VAL A 57 -1.23 -0.95 -5.17
N ALA A 58 -2.51 -0.74 -4.85
CA ALA A 58 -3.44 -0.08 -5.76
C ALA A 58 -2.98 1.36 -6.03
N ASP A 59 -2.77 1.72 -7.29
CA ASP A 59 -2.56 3.12 -7.68
C ASP A 59 -3.88 3.90 -7.61
N PHE A 60 -3.83 5.21 -7.77
CA PHE A 60 -5.05 6.00 -7.98
C PHE A 60 -5.52 5.88 -9.43
N ASP A 61 -6.82 6.07 -9.67
CA ASP A 61 -7.40 5.94 -11.01
C ASP A 61 -7.14 7.19 -11.86
N TYR A 62 -5.88 7.32 -12.29
CA TYR A 62 -5.43 8.41 -13.15
C TYR A 62 -6.11 8.40 -14.52
N LEU A 63 -6.56 7.23 -15.01
CA LEU A 63 -7.25 7.07 -16.29
C LEU A 63 -8.62 7.78 -16.30
N ARG A 64 -9.28 7.86 -15.15
CA ARG A 64 -10.55 8.58 -14.97
C ARG A 64 -10.39 9.92 -14.24
N CYS A 65 -9.16 10.45 -14.19
CA CYS A 65 -8.83 11.71 -13.52
C CYS A 65 -9.26 11.74 -12.03
N LYS A 66 -9.32 10.59 -11.38
CA LYS A 66 -9.55 10.50 -9.93
C LYS A 66 -8.25 10.81 -9.18
N THR A 67 -8.39 11.02 -7.89
CA THR A 67 -7.29 11.31 -6.97
C THR A 67 -7.08 10.18 -5.96
N VAL A 68 -6.08 10.31 -5.10
CA VAL A 68 -5.87 9.37 -3.99
C VAL A 68 -7.01 9.36 -2.98
N ASP A 69 -7.90 10.36 -2.96
CA ASP A 69 -9.05 10.41 -2.05
C ASP A 69 -10.28 9.67 -2.61
N ASP A 70 -10.27 9.32 -3.90
CA ASP A 70 -11.41 8.71 -4.59
C ASP A 70 -11.31 7.20 -4.59
N SER A 71 -12.19 6.55 -3.83
CA SER A 71 -12.23 5.09 -3.76
C SER A 71 -12.68 4.45 -5.09
N PHE A 72 -12.14 3.27 -5.35
CA PHE A 72 -12.66 2.33 -6.33
C PHE A 72 -13.96 1.73 -5.82
N ALA A 73 -14.99 1.64 -6.65
CA ALA A 73 -16.15 0.80 -6.41
C ALA A 73 -15.82 -0.67 -6.73
N ALA A 74 -16.66 -1.60 -6.27
CA ALA A 74 -16.51 -3.00 -6.64
C ALA A 74 -16.59 -3.18 -8.17
N ASN A 75 -15.69 -3.99 -8.71
CA ASN A 75 -15.45 -4.21 -10.14
C ASN A 75 -14.89 -3.03 -10.95
N ASP A 76 -14.60 -1.88 -10.32
CA ASP A 76 -13.81 -0.86 -11.00
C ASP A 76 -12.42 -1.41 -11.35
N LEU A 77 -11.88 -0.99 -12.50
CA LEU A 77 -10.55 -1.39 -12.95
C LEU A 77 -9.49 -0.78 -12.03
N VAL A 78 -8.78 -1.62 -11.29
CA VAL A 78 -7.62 -1.23 -10.48
C VAL A 78 -6.36 -1.48 -11.29
N VAL A 79 -5.54 -0.44 -11.43
CA VAL A 79 -4.14 -0.58 -11.84
C VAL A 79 -3.30 -0.65 -10.57
N ALA A 80 -2.68 -1.79 -10.32
CA ALA A 80 -1.89 -2.02 -9.11
C ALA A 80 -0.40 -2.12 -9.44
N ILE A 81 0.42 -1.43 -8.65
CA ILE A 81 1.87 -1.38 -8.77
C ILE A 81 2.46 -2.57 -8.03
N GLN A 82 3.33 -3.34 -8.69
CA GLN A 82 4.18 -4.32 -8.02
C GLN A 82 5.37 -3.59 -7.39
N PRO A 83 5.52 -3.63 -6.05
CA PRO A 83 6.64 -2.95 -5.40
C PRO A 83 7.98 -3.58 -5.81
N LEU A 84 8.99 -2.73 -6.02
CA LEU A 84 10.38 -3.12 -6.22
C LEU A 84 11.27 -2.52 -5.12
N PRO A 85 12.40 -3.16 -4.79
CA PRO A 85 13.38 -2.59 -3.87
C PRO A 85 13.80 -1.18 -4.28
N GLY A 86 13.83 -0.25 -3.32
CA GLY A 86 14.17 1.15 -3.53
C GLY A 86 13.03 2.04 -4.07
N MET A 87 11.83 1.51 -4.28
CA MET A 87 10.64 2.32 -4.58
C MET A 87 10.08 2.97 -3.32
N PHE A 88 9.60 4.21 -3.44
CA PHE A 88 8.79 4.86 -2.41
C PHE A 88 7.32 4.86 -2.82
N LEU A 89 6.47 4.22 -2.02
CA LEU A 89 5.02 4.25 -2.20
C LEU A 89 4.34 4.88 -0.99
N ASN A 90 3.26 5.62 -1.22
CA ASN A 90 2.35 6.02 -0.18
C ASN A 90 1.28 4.93 -0.04
N VAL A 91 1.26 4.23 1.09
CA VAL A 91 0.35 3.12 1.38
C VAL A 91 -0.59 3.48 2.51
N ARG A 92 -1.77 2.87 2.53
CA ARG A 92 -2.74 3.06 3.62
C ARG A 92 -2.23 2.43 4.90
N ALA A 93 -2.33 3.14 6.02
CA ALA A 93 -1.89 2.64 7.31
C ALA A 93 -3.07 2.48 8.29
N ALA A 94 -2.95 1.52 9.20
CA ALA A 94 -3.81 1.43 10.36
C ALA A 94 -3.51 2.57 11.34
N ALA A 95 -4.45 2.87 12.23
CA ALA A 95 -4.23 3.90 13.25
C ALA A 95 -2.99 3.55 14.12
N GLY A 96 -2.08 4.50 14.27
CA GLY A 96 -0.83 4.27 14.99
C GLY A 96 0.21 5.36 14.77
N THR A 97 1.36 5.22 15.43
CA THR A 97 2.51 6.12 15.25
C THR A 97 3.60 5.38 14.51
N TYR A 98 4.03 5.94 13.38
CA TYR A 98 5.04 5.38 12.51
C TYR A 98 6.31 6.22 12.54
N ARG A 99 7.46 5.57 12.67
CA ARG A 99 8.78 6.22 12.74
C ARG A 99 9.65 5.76 11.59
N LYS A 100 10.54 6.64 11.13
CA LYS A 100 11.50 6.33 10.07
C LYS A 100 12.24 5.01 10.35
N GLY A 101 12.33 4.15 9.34
CA GLY A 101 12.97 2.84 9.41
C GLY A 101 12.21 1.76 10.16
N GLN A 102 11.01 2.04 10.70
CA GLN A 102 10.19 1.05 11.38
C GLN A 102 9.71 -0.02 10.38
N ALA A 103 9.90 -1.30 10.74
CA ALA A 103 9.41 -2.42 9.96
C ALA A 103 7.87 -2.47 9.99
N LEU A 104 7.27 -2.61 8.82
CA LEU A 104 5.83 -2.66 8.63
C LEU A 104 5.42 -3.98 7.99
N THR A 105 4.27 -4.49 8.42
CA THR A 105 3.60 -5.62 7.78
C THR A 105 2.21 -5.19 7.32
N VAL A 106 1.53 -6.04 6.56
CA VAL A 106 0.16 -5.80 6.11
C VAL A 106 -0.80 -6.38 7.14
N GLY A 107 -1.76 -5.58 7.58
CA GLY A 107 -2.87 -5.97 8.44
C GLY A 107 -4.19 -6.02 7.68
N ALA A 108 -5.28 -5.80 8.39
CA ALA A 108 -6.63 -5.85 7.81
C ALA A 108 -6.84 -4.79 6.72
N SER A 109 -7.73 -5.10 5.78
CA SER A 109 -8.16 -4.19 4.71
C SER A 109 -7.01 -3.61 3.87
N GLY A 110 -5.90 -4.34 3.75
CA GLY A 110 -4.73 -3.93 2.97
C GLY A 110 -3.98 -2.74 3.57
N GLN A 111 -4.17 -2.45 4.86
CA GLN A 111 -3.47 -1.37 5.54
C GLN A 111 -2.19 -1.88 6.17
N VAL A 112 -1.13 -1.09 6.12
CA VAL A 112 0.11 -1.41 6.84
C VAL A 112 -0.05 -1.13 8.33
N LYS A 113 0.63 -1.92 9.15
CA LYS A 113 0.79 -1.72 10.59
C LYS A 113 2.23 -1.98 10.99
N ALA A 114 2.60 -1.61 12.22
CA ALA A 114 3.87 -2.03 12.80
C ALA A 114 4.01 -3.55 12.77
N ALA A 115 5.14 -4.05 12.26
CA ALA A 115 5.45 -5.48 12.28
C ALA A 115 5.95 -5.89 13.66
N THR A 116 5.52 -7.05 14.12
CA THR A 116 6.09 -7.75 15.27
C THR A 116 7.29 -8.55 14.80
N THR A 117 8.51 -8.05 14.99
CA THR A 117 9.73 -8.69 14.46
C THR A 117 10.42 -9.63 15.45
N THR A 118 9.87 -9.80 16.66
CA THR A 118 10.40 -10.64 17.74
C THR A 118 9.32 -11.57 18.28
N GLY A 119 9.73 -12.64 18.97
CA GLY A 119 8.82 -13.66 19.53
C GLY A 119 8.72 -14.93 18.68
N ASP A 120 7.84 -15.85 19.08
CA ASP A 120 7.75 -17.19 18.48
C ASP A 120 7.21 -17.19 17.05
N THR A 121 6.44 -16.16 16.67
CA THR A 121 5.81 -16.03 15.35
C THR A 121 5.98 -14.59 14.82
N PRO A 122 7.17 -14.22 14.32
CA PRO A 122 7.41 -12.89 13.79
C PRO A 122 6.60 -12.65 12.50
N ASP A 123 6.10 -11.43 12.36
CA ASP A 123 5.42 -10.97 11.14
C ASP A 123 6.41 -10.91 9.97
N ALA A 124 5.95 -11.31 8.78
CA ALA A 124 6.70 -11.04 7.55
C ALA A 124 6.70 -9.53 7.27
N VAL A 125 7.90 -8.96 7.16
CA VAL A 125 8.08 -7.53 6.87
C VAL A 125 7.78 -7.27 5.39
N PHE A 126 6.89 -6.33 5.13
CA PHE A 126 6.50 -5.91 3.79
C PHE A 126 7.29 -4.70 3.31
N ALA A 127 7.44 -3.70 4.17
CA ALA A 127 8.08 -2.43 3.85
C ALA A 127 8.61 -1.77 5.12
N TYR A 128 9.31 -0.64 4.97
CA TYR A 128 9.80 0.18 6.07
C TYR A 128 9.23 1.59 5.96
N CYS A 129 8.84 2.19 7.08
CA CYS A 129 8.36 3.58 7.10
C CYS A 129 9.49 4.54 6.68
N GLU A 130 9.19 5.48 5.78
CA GLU A 130 10.10 6.50 5.26
C GLU A 130 9.51 7.92 5.42
N GLU A 131 8.84 8.16 6.55
CA GLU A 131 8.47 9.51 6.98
C GLU A 131 9.67 10.17 7.69
N ASP A 132 9.95 11.44 7.39
CA ASP A 132 11.10 12.15 7.98
C ASP A 132 10.91 12.49 9.46
N SER A 133 9.67 12.61 9.91
CA SER A 133 9.30 12.79 11.30
C SER A 133 8.28 11.73 11.72
N ALA A 134 8.16 11.50 13.03
CA ALA A 134 7.18 10.55 13.53
C ALA A 134 5.77 10.99 13.16
N LEU A 135 5.06 10.14 12.40
CA LEU A 135 3.71 10.42 11.92
C LEU A 135 2.69 9.63 12.73
N THR A 136 1.75 10.33 13.36
CA THR A 136 0.55 9.71 13.94
C THR A 136 -0.54 9.64 12.87
N ALA A 137 -0.80 8.44 12.36
CA ALA A 137 -1.78 8.18 11.33
C ALA A 137 -3.11 7.74 11.95
N ALA A 138 -4.23 8.23 11.42
CA ALA A 138 -5.54 7.61 11.58
C ALA A 138 -5.67 6.43 10.60
N ALA A 139 -6.66 5.56 10.83
CA ALA A 139 -6.87 4.42 9.94
C ALA A 139 -7.23 4.91 8.52
N GLY A 140 -6.50 4.42 7.53
CA GLY A 140 -6.65 4.83 6.13
C GLY A 140 -5.84 6.07 5.73
N ASP A 141 -5.08 6.68 6.64
CA ASP A 141 -4.12 7.72 6.24
C ASP A 141 -2.99 7.12 5.39
N LEU A 142 -2.42 7.94 4.51
CA LEU A 142 -1.27 7.55 3.70
C LEU A 142 0.03 7.75 4.48
N VAL A 143 0.86 6.70 4.50
CA VAL A 143 2.22 6.71 5.05
C VAL A 143 3.18 6.37 3.93
N ARG A 144 4.27 7.15 3.81
CA ARG A 144 5.35 6.86 2.87
C ARG A 144 6.16 5.68 3.37
N VAL A 145 6.37 4.71 2.49
CA VAL A 145 7.17 3.51 2.78
C VAL A 145 8.21 3.27 1.69
N VAL A 146 9.29 2.61 2.08
CA VAL A 146 10.33 2.08 1.18
C VAL A 146 10.34 0.55 1.23
N PHE A 147 10.53 -0.06 0.07
CA PHE A 147 10.72 -1.51 -0.07
C PHE A 147 12.22 -1.83 -0.10
N LYS A 148 12.65 -2.84 0.65
CA LYS A 148 14.04 -3.31 0.71
C LYS A 148 14.14 -4.73 0.22
#